data_AF-A0A848UKJ0-F1
#
_entry.id   AF-A0A848UKJ0-F1
#
_cell.length_a   1.000
_cell.length_b   1.000
_cell.length_c   1.000
_cell.angle_alpha   90.00
_cell.angle_beta   90.00
_cell.angle_gamma   90.00
#
_symmetry.space_group_name_H-M   'P 1'
#
loop_
_entity.id
_entity.type
_entity.pdbx_description
1 polymer ?
#
loop_
_entity_poly.entity_id
_entity_poly.type
_entity_poly.pdbx_seq_one_letter_code
_entity_poly.pdbx_strand_id
1 'polypeptide(L)'
;MNRPRPETVFDQGLQHERTALAWERTAIASMVAGVLVGRYAAESLHVVFAFVGLAQVGMGAAVLVWTGRHYDDLHGPLRQGESPIHPLAARVVGLGTVGFSGAALVIAIAAAVR
;
A
#
# COMPACT_ATOMS: atom_id res chain seq x y z
N MET A 1 -32.92 3.44 21.65
CA MET A 1 -33.29 2.14 21.05
C MET A 1 -32.03 1.49 20.52
N ASN A 2 -31.40 0.62 21.33
CA ASN A 2 -30.13 -0.03 20.99
C ASN A 2 -30.44 -1.21 20.08
N ARG A 3 -30.09 -1.13 18.78
CA ARG A 3 -30.34 -2.25 17.86
C ARG A 3 -29.52 -3.46 18.33
N PRO A 4 -30.11 -4.67 18.41
CA PRO A 4 -29.36 -5.85 18.80
C PRO A 4 -28.20 -6.07 17.82
N ARG A 5 -27.02 -6.38 18.36
CA ARG A 5 -25.84 -6.67 17.55
C ARG A 5 -26.13 -7.94 16.73
N PRO A 6 -25.89 -7.95 15.41
CA PRO A 6 -26.15 -9.13 14.61
C PRO A 6 -25.37 -10.33 15.15
N GLU A 7 -26.08 -11.43 15.43
CA GLU A 7 -25.52 -12.69 15.92
C GLU A 7 -24.69 -13.41 14.83
N THR A 8 -24.91 -13.04 13.56
CA THR A 8 -24.31 -13.67 12.38
C THR A 8 -23.54 -12.65 11.54
N VAL A 9 -22.35 -13.06 11.11
CA VAL A 9 -21.49 -12.29 10.21
C VAL A 9 -22.01 -12.48 8.78
N PHE A 10 -22.17 -11.37 8.04
CA PHE A 10 -22.69 -11.37 6.66
C PHE A 10 -21.80 -12.17 5.69
N ASP A 11 -20.48 -12.08 5.84
CA ASP A 11 -19.49 -12.87 5.10
C ASP A 11 -18.66 -13.72 6.09
N GLN A 12 -19.01 -15.00 6.24
CA GLN A 12 -18.26 -15.91 7.13
C GLN A 12 -16.79 -16.04 6.75
N GLY A 13 -16.44 -15.84 5.48
CA GLY A 13 -15.05 -15.90 5.00
C GLY A 13 -14.23 -14.65 5.34
N LEU A 14 -14.90 -13.56 5.75
CA LEU A 14 -14.31 -12.25 6.03
C LEU A 14 -13.37 -11.79 4.91
N GLN A 15 -13.71 -12.07 3.64
CA GLN A 15 -12.78 -11.87 2.53
C GLN A 15 -12.43 -10.40 2.34
N HIS A 16 -13.37 -9.51 2.63
CA HIS A 16 -13.16 -8.08 2.57
C HIS A 16 -12.14 -7.60 3.61
N GLU A 17 -12.29 -8.02 4.87
CA GLU A 17 -11.37 -7.69 5.97
C GLU A 17 -9.97 -8.28 5.71
N ARG A 18 -9.89 -9.51 5.20
CA ARG A 18 -8.60 -10.16 4.88
C ARG A 18 -7.86 -9.45 3.75
N THR A 19 -8.60 -8.99 2.73
CA THR A 19 -8.02 -8.23 1.63
C THR A 19 -7.53 -6.87 2.12
N ALA A 20 -8.30 -6.17 2.96
CA ALA A 20 -7.89 -4.90 3.57
C ALA A 20 -6.62 -5.06 4.41
N LEU A 21 -6.55 -6.06 5.30
CA LEU A 21 -5.36 -6.35 6.11
C LEU A 21 -4.13 -6.69 5.26
N ALA A 22 -4.31 -7.38 4.12
CA ALA A 22 -3.21 -7.66 3.21
C ALA A 22 -2.65 -6.37 2.57
N TRP A 23 -3.53 -5.44 2.20
CA TRP A 23 -3.14 -4.13 1.67
C TRP A 23 -2.45 -3.26 2.72
N GLU A 24 -2.95 -3.23 3.95
CA GLU A 24 -2.29 -2.52 5.07
C GLU A 24 -0.89 -3.06 5.33
N ARG A 25 -0.74 -4.39 5.40
CA ARG A 25 0.58 -5.02 5.59
C ARG A 25 1.55 -4.70 4.46
N THR A 26 1.06 -4.68 3.22
CA THR A 26 1.88 -4.34 2.05
C THR A 26 2.33 -2.89 2.13
N ALA A 27 1.42 -1.96 2.46
CA ALA A 27 1.73 -0.55 2.63
C ALA A 27 2.81 -0.32 3.69
N ILE A 28 2.67 -0.94 4.87
CA ILE A 28 3.64 -0.84 5.97
C ILE A 28 4.99 -1.42 5.54
N ALA A 29 5.00 -2.60 4.92
CA ALA A 29 6.24 -3.22 4.44
C ALA A 29 6.98 -2.32 3.42
N SER A 30 6.24 -1.70 2.50
CA SER A 30 6.79 -0.72 1.55
C SER A 30 7.38 0.49 2.29
N MET A 31 6.70 1.05 3.29
CA MET A 31 7.23 2.17 4.08
C MET A 31 8.54 1.78 4.79
N VAL A 32 8.58 0.61 5.43
CA VAL A 32 9.79 0.11 6.10
C VAL A 32 10.95 -0.02 5.10
N ALA A 33 10.70 -0.60 3.93
CA ALA A 33 11.71 -0.70 2.88
C ALA A 33 12.23 0.69 2.44
N GLY A 34 11.33 1.68 2.28
CA GLY A 34 11.72 3.06 1.97
C GLY A 34 12.60 3.71 3.06
N VAL A 35 12.27 3.50 4.33
CA VAL A 35 13.08 3.98 5.46
C VAL A 35 14.47 3.35 5.47
N LEU A 36 14.58 2.04 5.20
CA LEU A 36 15.87 1.35 5.12
C LEU A 36 16.74 1.90 3.98
N VAL A 37 16.15 2.18 2.83
CA VAL A 37 16.86 2.82 1.70
C VAL A 37 17.31 4.24 2.08
N GLY A 38 16.46 5.02 2.75
CA GLY A 38 16.82 6.35 3.23
C GLY A 38 17.96 6.32 4.26
N ARG A 39 17.96 5.33 5.17
CA ARG A 39 19.05 5.12 6.12
C ARG A 39 20.37 4.80 5.40
N TYR A 40 20.34 3.88 4.44
CA TYR A 40 21.53 3.55 3.65
C TYR A 40 22.08 4.77 2.91
N ALA A 41 21.20 5.63 2.37
CA ALA A 41 21.58 6.88 1.73
C ALA A 41 22.31 7.84 2.68
N ALA A 42 21.89 7.91 3.94
CA ALA A 42 22.50 8.77 4.96
C ALA A 42 23.92 8.30 5.33
N GLU A 43 24.15 6.98 5.37
CA GLU A 43 25.48 6.40 5.65
C GLU A 43 26.44 6.56 4.47
N SER A 44 25.93 6.57 3.23
CA SER A 44 26.74 6.61 2.00
C SER A 44 26.81 7.99 1.31
N LEU A 45 26.20 9.03 1.89
CA LEU A 45 26.05 10.38 1.33
C LEU A 45 25.41 10.43 -0.09
N HIS A 46 24.67 9.39 -0.47
CA HIS A 46 24.04 9.29 -1.78
C HIS A 46 22.64 9.89 -1.77
N VAL A 47 22.54 11.18 -2.09
CA VAL A 47 21.29 11.96 -2.13
C VAL A 47 20.19 11.31 -3.00
N VAL A 48 20.56 10.61 -4.08
CA VAL A 48 19.59 9.89 -4.93
C VAL A 48 18.83 8.83 -4.16
N PHE A 49 19.52 8.01 -3.35
CA PHE A 49 18.86 6.98 -2.54
C PHE A 49 17.98 7.59 -1.45
N ALA A 50 18.30 8.79 -0.95
CA ALA A 50 17.44 9.48 0.00
C ALA A 50 16.09 9.85 -0.62
N PHE A 51 16.07 10.39 -1.85
CA PHE A 51 14.84 10.67 -2.58
C PHE A 51 14.04 9.41 -2.91
N VAL A 52 14.71 8.34 -3.30
CA VAL A 52 14.10 7.02 -3.56
C VAL A 52 13.42 6.50 -2.29
N GLY A 53 14.11 6.51 -1.15
CA GLY A 53 13.56 6.10 0.14
C GLY A 53 12.33 6.92 0.55
N LEU A 54 12.42 8.25 0.45
CA LEU A 54 11.32 9.18 0.73
C LEU A 54 10.09 8.94 -0.15
N ALA A 55 10.30 8.75 -1.45
CA ALA A 55 9.22 8.46 -2.39
C ALA A 55 8.52 7.15 -2.05
N GLN A 56 9.27 6.10 -1.67
CA GLN A 56 8.70 4.82 -1.28
C GLN A 56 7.90 4.90 0.03
N VAL A 57 8.39 5.65 1.03
CA VAL A 57 7.62 5.92 2.25
C VAL A 57 6.31 6.65 1.91
N GLY A 58 6.38 7.68 1.07
CA GLY A 58 5.20 8.42 0.64
C GLY A 58 4.19 7.55 -0.10
N MET A 59 4.66 6.66 -0.98
CA MET A 59 3.80 5.72 -1.69
C MET A 59 3.12 4.74 -0.73
N GLY A 60 3.86 4.15 0.21
CA GLY A 60 3.28 3.24 1.21
C GLY A 60 2.26 3.96 2.11
N ALA A 61 2.53 5.19 2.53
CA ALA A 61 1.57 6.00 3.28
C ALA A 61 0.29 6.29 2.47
N ALA A 62 0.41 6.61 1.18
CA ALA A 62 -0.72 6.84 0.30
C ALA A 62 -1.58 5.58 0.13
N VAL A 63 -0.95 4.41 -0.03
CA VAL A 63 -1.66 3.12 -0.07
C VAL A 63 -2.39 2.90 1.25
N LEU A 64 -1.73 3.08 2.40
CA LEU A 64 -2.35 2.86 3.71
C LEU A 64 -3.59 3.74 3.94
N VAL A 65 -3.48 5.03 3.65
CA VAL A 65 -4.60 5.99 3.76
C VAL A 65 -5.72 5.62 2.80
N TRP A 66 -5.40 5.17 1.60
CA TRP A 66 -6.38 4.72 0.63
C TRP A 66 -7.11 3.45 1.10
N THR A 67 -6.40 2.45 1.64
CA THR A 67 -7.01 1.22 2.16
C THR A 67 -8.01 1.53 3.26
N GLY A 68 -7.67 2.44 4.19
CA GLY A 68 -8.56 2.85 5.28
C GLY A 68 -9.82 3.56 4.76
N ARG A 69 -9.68 4.52 3.83
CA ARG A 69 -10.85 5.21 3.24
C ARG A 69 -11.72 4.27 2.43
N HIS A 70 -11.11 3.36 1.66
CA HIS A 70 -11.84 2.40 0.84
C HIS A 70 -12.60 1.38 1.69
N TYR A 71 -12.04 0.98 2.83
CA TYR A 71 -12.72 0.12 3.80
C TYR A 71 -13.98 0.79 4.35
N ASP A 72 -13.90 2.07 4.75
CA ASP A 72 -15.04 2.83 5.27
C ASP A 72 -16.14 3.06 4.20
N ASP A 73 -15.74 3.36 2.95
CA ASP A 73 -16.67 3.63 1.84
C ASP A 73 -17.45 2.38 1.39
N LEU A 74 -16.91 1.16 1.56
CA LEU A 74 -17.55 -0.08 1.09
C LEU A 74 -18.62 -0.65 2.03
N HIS A 75 -18.70 -0.20 3.28
CA HIS A 75 -19.67 -0.72 4.26
C HIS A 75 -21.13 -0.41 3.90
N GLY A 76 -21.38 0.66 3.12
CA GLY A 76 -22.71 1.03 2.62
C GLY A 76 -23.13 0.27 1.35
N PRO A 77 -22.32 0.28 0.28
CA PRO A 77 -22.64 -0.34 -1.01
C PRO A 77 -22.69 -1.88 -1.01
N LEU A 78 -21.89 -2.56 -0.18
CA LEU A 78 -21.88 -4.03 -0.08
C LEU A 78 -23.24 -4.60 0.40
N ARG A 79 -24.01 -3.83 1.17
CA ARG A 79 -25.38 -4.20 1.56
C ARG A 79 -26.40 -4.09 0.43
N GLN A 80 -26.05 -3.38 -0.65
CA GLN A 80 -26.93 -3.10 -1.79
C GLN A 80 -26.65 -4.01 -3.01
N GLY A 81 -25.61 -4.85 -2.95
CA GLY A 81 -25.30 -5.83 -4.00
C GLY A 81 -24.55 -5.27 -5.21
N GLU A 82 -24.03 -4.03 -5.12
CA GLU A 82 -23.23 -3.43 -6.19
C GLU A 82 -21.78 -3.93 -6.16
N SER A 83 -21.19 -4.13 -7.34
CA SER A 83 -19.79 -4.57 -7.51
C SER A 83 -18.83 -3.41 -7.25
N PRO A 84 -18.03 -3.42 -6.17
CA PRO A 84 -17.24 -2.27 -5.75
C PRO A 84 -15.81 -2.29 -6.33
N ILE A 85 -15.62 -2.89 -7.51
CA ILE A 85 -14.28 -3.06 -8.07
C ILE A 85 -13.90 -1.78 -8.82
N HIS A 86 -12.95 -1.01 -8.27
CA HIS A 86 -12.25 0.04 -9.01
C HIS A 86 -10.88 -0.48 -9.51
N PRO A 87 -10.82 -1.11 -10.69
CA PRO A 87 -9.61 -1.75 -11.23
C PRO A 87 -8.46 -0.77 -11.49
N LEU A 88 -8.74 0.53 -11.51
CA LEU A 88 -7.76 1.58 -11.74
C LEU A 88 -6.79 1.73 -10.57
N ALA A 89 -7.27 1.58 -9.33
CA ALA A 89 -6.43 1.73 -8.14
C ALA A 89 -5.39 0.61 -8.02
N ALA A 90 -5.82 -0.64 -8.24
CA ALA A 90 -4.92 -1.80 -8.29
C ALA A 90 -3.85 -1.64 -9.40
N ARG A 91 -4.23 -1.07 -10.55
CA ARG A 91 -3.29 -0.78 -11.65
C ARG A 91 -2.29 0.31 -11.29
N VAL A 92 -2.72 1.39 -10.64
CA VAL A 92 -1.83 2.50 -10.24
C VAL A 92 -0.83 2.04 -9.18
N VAL A 93 -1.27 1.29 -8.17
CA VAL A 93 -0.36 0.75 -7.15
C VAL A 93 0.59 -0.27 -7.76
N GLY A 94 0.09 -1.16 -8.62
CA GLY A 94 0.91 -2.14 -9.34
C GLY A 94 1.96 -1.49 -10.23
N LEU A 95 1.57 -0.55 -11.09
CA LEU A 95 2.48 0.19 -11.98
C LEU A 95 3.48 1.04 -11.20
N GLY A 96 3.03 1.70 -10.12
CA GLY A 96 3.91 2.48 -9.24
C GLY A 96 4.97 1.60 -8.59
N THR A 97 4.58 0.44 -8.06
CA THR A 97 5.51 -0.51 -7.42
C THR A 97 6.53 -1.08 -8.42
N VAL A 98 6.06 -1.49 -9.61
CA VAL A 98 6.93 -2.07 -10.65
C VAL A 98 7.89 -1.02 -11.20
N GLY A 99 7.39 0.16 -11.55
CA GLY A 99 8.20 1.26 -12.07
C GLY A 99 9.25 1.71 -11.06
N PHE A 100 8.86 1.82 -9.78
CA PHE A 100 9.77 2.17 -8.70
C PHE A 100 10.85 1.11 -8.46
N SER A 101 10.46 -0.17 -8.37
CA SER A 101 11.43 -1.27 -8.16
C SER A 101 12.42 -1.37 -9.32
N GLY A 102 11.95 -1.19 -10.56
CA GLY A 102 12.80 -1.15 -11.74
C GLY A 102 13.77 0.03 -11.74
N ALA A 103 13.30 1.24 -11.40
CA ALA A 103 14.15 2.41 -11.30
C ALA A 103 15.20 2.26 -10.17
N ALA A 104 14.79 1.78 -8.99
CA ALA A 104 15.69 1.53 -7.87
C ALA A 104 16.77 0.50 -8.23
N LEU A 105 16.41 -0.58 -8.93
CA LEU A 105 17.36 -1.58 -9.40
C LEU A 105 18.39 -1.00 -10.38
N VAL A 106 17.95 -0.20 -11.36
CA VAL A 106 18.85 0.45 -12.32
C VAL A 106 19.81 1.40 -11.61
N ILE A 107 19.32 2.20 -10.67
CA ILE A 107 20.15 3.13 -9.89
C ILE A 107 21.18 2.37 -9.05
N ALA A 108 20.76 1.27 -8.40
CA ALA A 108 21.67 0.43 -7.60
C ALA A 108 22.78 -0.19 -8.46
N ILE A 109 22.44 -0.73 -9.64
CA ILE A 109 23.42 -1.28 -10.58
C ILE A 109 24.38 -0.18 -11.06
N ALA A 110 23.85 0.99 -11.43
CA ALA A 110 24.67 2.10 -11.90
C ALA A 110 25.62 2.64 -10.82
N ALA A 111 25.21 2.61 -9.55
CA ALA A 111 26.06 2.96 -8.42
C ALA A 111 27.12 1.89 -8.10
N ALA A 112 26.79 0.60 -8.27
CA ALA A 112 27.71 -0.50 -8.00
C ALA A 112 28.82 -0.67 -9.06
N VAL A 113 28.59 -0.18 -10.28
CA VAL A 113 29.55 -0.25 -11.39
C VAL A 113 30.45 0.99 -11.48
N ARG A 114 30.15 2.04 -10.70
CA ARG A 114 31.01 3.22 -10.54
C ARG A 114 32.01 3.04 -9.41
#